data_AF-A0A6P4DGP5-F1
#
_entry.id   AF-A0A6P4DGP5-F1
#
_cell.length_a   1.000
_cell.length_b   1.000
_cell.length_c   1.000
_cell.angle_alpha   90.00
_cell.angle_beta   90.00
_cell.angle_gamma   90.00
#
_symmetry.space_group_name_H-M   'P 1'
#
loop_
_entity.id
_entity.type
_entity.pdbx_description
1 polymer ?
#
loop_
_entity_poly.entity_id
_entity_poly.type
_entity_poly.pdbx_seq_one_letter_code
_entity_poly.pdbx_strand_id
1 'polypeptide(L)'
;MLILQHFPGYVSVTQRYLDGATLQLKFGLAASKCNATNSQCKAYLSAIIIYLYTNDYKQAEMFYNDCSQIDAFCKSDQNRCASNLLAAYSDGDIEEIKRIAQSSSISNLDHSMIRLARKLPTGDVSALKGNTARQEDQPLDENDLT
;
A
#
# COMPACT_ATOMS: atom_id res chain seq x y z
N MET A 1 -32.99 4.20 -2.47
CA MET A 1 -31.86 3.26 -2.33
C MET A 1 -31.10 3.57 -1.03
N LEU A 2 -31.69 3.28 0.14
CA LEU A 2 -31.10 3.66 1.45
C LEU A 2 -31.40 2.67 2.59
N ILE A 3 -31.86 1.43 2.32
CA ILE A 3 -32.27 0.49 3.38
C ILE A 3 -31.24 -0.65 3.60
N LEU A 4 -30.16 -0.73 2.80
CA LEU A 4 -29.17 -1.81 2.94
C LEU A 4 -27.99 -1.50 3.87
N GLN A 5 -27.88 -0.29 4.43
CA GLN A 5 -26.76 0.07 5.32
C GLN A 5 -26.96 -0.34 6.80
N HIS A 6 -28.10 -0.95 7.16
CA HIS A 6 -28.43 -1.27 8.56
C HIS A 6 -28.52 -2.77 8.89
N PHE A 7 -28.04 -3.67 8.02
CA PHE A 7 -27.87 -5.08 8.37
C PHE A 7 -26.51 -5.31 9.03
N PRO A 8 -26.42 -5.95 10.23
CA PRO A 8 -25.17 -6.21 10.95
C PRO A 8 -24.23 -7.26 10.29
N GLY A 9 -24.30 -7.40 8.96
CA GLY A 9 -23.42 -8.23 8.14
C GLY A 9 -23.06 -7.60 6.80
N TYR A 10 -23.51 -6.37 6.49
CA TYR A 10 -23.15 -5.69 5.25
C TYR A 10 -21.89 -4.85 5.46
N VAL A 11 -20.73 -5.53 5.47
CA VAL A 11 -19.43 -4.86 5.44
C VAL A 11 -19.28 -4.20 4.07
N SER A 12 -19.00 -2.89 4.05
CA SER A 12 -18.80 -2.15 2.80
C SER A 12 -17.69 -2.81 1.98
N VAL A 13 -17.72 -2.68 0.65
CA VAL A 13 -16.67 -3.21 -0.23
C VAL A 13 -15.29 -2.74 0.24
N THR A 14 -15.16 -1.45 0.56
CA THR A 14 -13.93 -0.85 1.10
C THR A 14 -13.51 -1.48 2.41
N GLN A 15 -14.43 -1.64 3.37
CA GLN A 15 -14.11 -2.22 4.68
C GLN A 15 -13.59 -3.66 4.55
N ARG A 16 -14.13 -4.47 3.64
CA ARG A 16 -13.61 -5.82 3.37
C ARG A 16 -12.16 -5.82 2.88
N TYR A 17 -11.77 -4.81 2.10
CA TYR A 17 -10.38 -4.65 1.67
C TYR A 17 -9.49 -4.18 2.83
N LEU A 18 -9.94 -3.22 3.64
CA LEU A 18 -9.19 -2.76 4.82
C LEU A 18 -8.96 -3.90 5.84
N ASP A 19 -9.97 -4.75 6.05
CA ASP A 19 -9.84 -5.97 6.86
C ASP A 19 -8.79 -6.92 6.25
N GLY A 20 -8.75 -7.02 4.91
CA GLY A 20 -7.74 -7.78 4.18
C GLY A 20 -6.32 -7.23 4.36
N ALA A 21 -6.11 -5.91 4.32
CA ALA A 21 -4.81 -5.30 4.59
C ALA A 21 -4.36 -5.58 6.03
N THR A 22 -5.28 -5.46 7.00
CA THR A 22 -5.03 -5.79 8.41
C THR A 22 -4.67 -7.27 8.59
N LEU A 23 -5.33 -8.16 7.86
CA LEU A 23 -5.01 -9.59 7.88
C LEU A 23 -3.62 -9.87 7.33
N GLN A 24 -3.22 -9.20 6.24
CA GLN A 24 -1.86 -9.31 5.69
C GLN A 24 -0.79 -8.83 6.66
N LEU A 25 -1.03 -7.73 7.39
CA LEU A 25 -0.13 -7.30 8.47
C LEU A 25 0.03 -8.37 9.54
N LYS A 26 -1.08 -8.90 10.07
CA LYS A 26 -1.07 -9.96 11.09
C LYS A 26 -0.36 -11.22 10.58
N PHE A 27 -0.60 -11.60 9.33
CA PHE A 27 0.07 -12.71 8.69
C PHE A 27 1.58 -12.47 8.55
N GLY A 28 2.00 -11.29 8.11
CA GLY A 28 3.41 -10.93 8.01
C GLY A 28 4.14 -10.98 9.35
N LEU A 29 3.51 -10.48 10.43
CA LEU A 29 4.04 -10.59 11.79
C LEU A 29 4.15 -12.03 12.27
N ALA A 30 3.15 -12.88 11.98
CA ALA A 30 3.20 -14.30 12.31
C ALA A 30 4.28 -15.04 11.51
N ALA A 31 4.40 -14.75 10.21
CA ALA A 31 5.43 -15.31 9.34
C ALA A 31 6.84 -14.95 9.84
N SER A 32 7.04 -13.70 10.29
CA SER A 32 8.29 -13.26 10.91
C SER A 32 8.67 -14.10 12.13
N LYS A 33 7.72 -14.35 13.04
CA LYS A 33 7.93 -15.18 14.23
C LYS A 33 8.29 -16.63 13.91
N CYS A 34 7.91 -17.11 12.72
CA CYS A 34 8.23 -18.45 12.22
C CYS A 34 9.49 -18.46 11.31
N ASN A 35 10.25 -17.37 11.22
CA ASN A 35 11.39 -17.19 10.31
C ASN A 35 11.04 -17.32 8.81
N ALA A 36 9.77 -17.16 8.44
CA ALA A 36 9.29 -17.20 7.05
C ALA A 36 9.38 -15.80 6.41
N THR A 37 10.61 -15.29 6.26
CA THR A 37 10.89 -13.90 5.81
C THR A 37 10.32 -13.59 4.43
N ASN A 38 10.36 -14.54 3.49
CA ASN A 38 9.78 -14.36 2.15
C ASN A 38 8.26 -14.14 2.23
N SER A 39 7.56 -14.94 3.03
CA SER A 39 6.12 -14.81 3.26
C SER A 39 5.78 -13.48 3.95
N GLN A 40 6.58 -13.06 4.94
CA GLN A 40 6.46 -11.75 5.57
C GLN A 40 6.54 -10.62 4.53
N CYS A 41 7.56 -10.62 3.68
CA CYS A 41 7.77 -9.56 2.70
C CYS A 41 6.63 -9.50 1.66
N LYS A 42 6.15 -10.66 1.20
CA LYS A 42 4.99 -10.75 0.31
C LYS A 42 3.71 -10.24 0.97
N ALA A 43 3.52 -10.52 2.25
CA ALA A 43 2.36 -10.02 3.00
C ALA A 43 2.36 -8.49 3.10
N TYR A 44 3.52 -7.87 3.37
CA TYR A 44 3.63 -6.41 3.44
C TYR A 44 3.38 -5.73 2.08
N LEU A 45 3.97 -6.25 0.99
CA LEU A 45 3.65 -5.75 -0.35
C LEU A 45 2.15 -5.91 -0.67
N SER A 46 1.54 -7.02 -0.25
CA SER A 46 0.11 -7.28 -0.46
C SER A 46 -0.76 -6.26 0.27
N ALA A 47 -0.42 -5.87 1.51
CA ALA A 47 -1.14 -4.84 2.24
C ALA A 47 -1.07 -3.47 1.54
N ILE A 48 0.11 -3.09 1.03
CA ILE A 48 0.31 -1.85 0.26
C ILE A 48 -0.57 -1.84 -1.00
N ILE A 49 -0.59 -2.94 -1.77
CA ILE A 49 -1.44 -3.08 -2.95
C ILE A 49 -2.92 -2.90 -2.60
N ILE A 50 -3.37 -3.45 -1.46
CA ILE A 50 -4.75 -3.32 -1.02
C ILE A 50 -5.09 -1.86 -0.71
N TYR A 51 -4.25 -1.14 0.03
CA TYR A 51 -4.47 0.28 0.32
C TYR A 51 -4.53 1.14 -0.94
N LEU A 52 -3.61 0.90 -1.89
CA LEU A 52 -3.62 1.58 -3.19
C LEU A 52 -4.89 1.26 -3.99
N TYR A 53 -5.34 -0.01 -3.98
CA TYR A 53 -6.57 -0.42 -4.65
C TYR A 53 -7.83 0.23 -4.05
N THR A 54 -7.81 0.55 -2.76
CA THR A 54 -8.87 1.31 -2.09
C THR A 54 -8.73 2.82 -2.21
N ASN A 55 -7.74 3.30 -2.96
CA ASN A 55 -7.38 4.72 -3.12
C ASN A 55 -6.98 5.40 -1.82
N ASP A 56 -6.42 4.64 -0.87
CA ASP A 56 -5.91 5.16 0.40
C ASP A 56 -4.37 5.25 0.34
N TYR A 57 -3.87 6.18 -0.46
CA TYR A 57 -2.43 6.37 -0.66
C TYR A 57 -1.72 6.71 0.66
N LYS A 58 -2.36 7.53 1.50
CA LYS A 58 -1.77 7.95 2.78
C LYS A 58 -1.52 6.75 3.69
N GLN A 59 -2.50 5.84 3.82
CA GLN A 59 -2.29 4.61 4.58
C GLN A 59 -1.26 3.69 3.93
N ALA A 60 -1.20 3.62 2.59
CA ALA A 60 -0.18 2.84 1.88
C ALA A 60 1.24 3.33 2.19
N GLU A 61 1.45 4.65 2.16
CA GLU A 61 2.73 5.30 2.46
C GLU A 61 3.12 5.15 3.93
N MET A 62 2.20 5.40 4.86
CA MET A 62 2.45 5.20 6.30
C MET A 62 2.83 3.74 6.59
N PHE A 63 2.07 2.78 6.05
CA PHE A 63 2.37 1.36 6.20
C PHE A 63 3.74 0.98 5.63
N TYR A 64 4.11 1.54 4.47
CA TYR A 64 5.41 1.35 3.87
C TYR A 64 6.54 1.88 4.75
N ASN A 65 6.40 3.09 5.31
CA ASN A 65 7.40 3.72 6.20
C ASN A 65 7.61 2.92 7.50
N ASP A 66 6.55 2.31 8.04
CA ASP A 66 6.67 1.41 9.19
C ASP A 66 7.41 0.12 8.80
N CYS A 67 7.04 -0.49 7.67
CA CYS A 67 7.61 -1.77 7.25
C CYS A 67 9.05 -1.65 6.73
N SER A 68 9.43 -0.53 6.14
CA SER A 68 10.77 -0.29 5.59
C SER A 68 11.86 -0.25 6.66
N GLN A 69 11.49 -0.01 7.93
CA GLN A 69 12.39 -0.12 9.07
C GLN A 69 12.74 -1.58 9.44
N ILE A 70 12.01 -2.56 8.90
CA ILE A 70 12.25 -3.98 9.15
C ILE A 70 13.34 -4.48 8.19
N ASP A 71 14.49 -4.91 8.72
CA ASP A 71 15.68 -5.31 7.94
C ASP A 71 15.37 -6.31 6.81
N ALA A 72 14.58 -7.35 7.12
CA ALA A 72 14.20 -8.37 6.16
C ALA A 72 13.38 -7.79 4.99
N PHE A 73 12.46 -6.86 5.26
CA PHE A 73 11.68 -6.20 4.24
C PHE A 73 12.52 -5.21 3.46
N CYS A 74 13.29 -4.34 4.14
CA CYS A 74 14.15 -3.32 3.53
C CYS A 74 15.03 -3.89 2.41
N LYS A 75 15.60 -5.09 2.61
CA LYS A 75 16.50 -5.76 1.66
C LYS A 75 15.79 -6.55 0.56
N SER A 76 14.46 -6.65 0.60
CA SER A 76 13.68 -7.51 -0.28
C SER A 76 13.33 -6.86 -1.63
N ASP A 77 13.06 -7.70 -2.64
CA ASP A 77 12.49 -7.25 -3.91
C ASP A 77 11.05 -6.72 -3.77
N GLN A 78 10.35 -7.13 -2.70
CA GLN A 78 9.04 -6.60 -2.35
C GLN A 78 9.12 -5.13 -1.93
N ASN A 79 10.14 -4.75 -1.14
CA ASN A 79 10.37 -3.35 -0.78
C ASN A 79 10.72 -2.50 -2.01
N ARG A 80 11.59 -2.99 -2.91
CA ARG A 80 11.90 -2.30 -4.16
C ARG A 80 10.66 -2.08 -5.02
N CYS A 81 9.83 -3.12 -5.14
CA CYS A 81 8.55 -3.02 -5.86
C CYS A 81 7.60 -2.02 -5.20
N ALA A 82 7.48 -2.04 -3.86
CA ALA A 82 6.61 -1.12 -3.12
C ALA A 82 7.07 0.34 -3.26
N SER A 83 8.38 0.60 -3.10
CA SER A 83 8.98 1.91 -3.23
C SER A 83 8.76 2.49 -4.63
N ASN A 84 9.06 1.72 -5.69
CA ASN A 84 8.81 2.15 -7.06
C ASN A 84 7.32 2.41 -7.32
N LEU A 85 6.44 1.57 -6.77
CA LEU A 85 5.00 1.75 -6.94
C LEU A 85 4.53 3.05 -6.28
N LEU A 86 4.91 3.30 -5.02
CA LEU A 86 4.54 4.53 -4.31
C LEU A 86 5.10 5.79 -4.97
N ALA A 87 6.32 5.74 -5.51
CA ALA A 87 6.91 6.83 -6.28
C ALA A 87 6.10 7.12 -7.55
N ALA A 88 5.76 6.09 -8.33
CA ALA A 88 4.95 6.26 -9.54
C ALA A 88 3.55 6.84 -9.24
N TYR A 89 2.96 6.48 -8.09
CA TYR A 89 1.71 7.11 -7.62
C TYR A 89 1.90 8.58 -7.22
N SER A 90 3.01 8.93 -6.56
CA SER A 90 3.34 10.32 -6.22
C SER A 90 3.51 11.18 -7.48
N ASP A 91 4.21 10.65 -8.48
CA ASP A 91 4.49 11.33 -9.75
C ASP A 91 3.27 11.41 -10.69
N GLY A 92 2.25 10.60 -10.43
CA GLY A 92 1.10 10.43 -11.31
C GLY A 92 1.41 9.63 -12.57
N ASP A 93 2.46 8.80 -12.56
CA ASP A 93 2.91 8.02 -13.71
C ASP A 93 2.09 6.72 -13.87
N ILE A 94 0.99 6.84 -14.62
CA ILE A 94 0.05 5.74 -14.87
C ILE A 94 0.72 4.57 -15.60
N GLU A 95 1.61 4.84 -16.56
CA GLU A 95 2.23 3.77 -17.35
C GLU A 95 3.26 3.01 -16.53
N GLU A 96 4.00 3.70 -15.67
CA GLU A 96 4.92 3.05 -14.72
C GLU A 96 4.16 2.20 -13.69
N ILE A 97 3.02 2.68 -13.15
CA ILE A 97 2.17 1.88 -12.25
C ILE A 97 1.74 0.57 -12.93
N LYS A 98 1.25 0.64 -14.18
CA LYS A 98 0.83 -0.55 -14.93
C LYS A 98 2.01 -1.49 -15.20
N ARG A 99 3.19 -0.95 -15.51
CA ARG A 99 4.40 -1.74 -15.75
C ARG A 99 4.82 -2.49 -14.49
N ILE A 100 4.88 -1.80 -13.34
CA ILE A 100 5.24 -2.40 -12.05
C ILE A 100 4.23 -3.47 -11.66
N ALA A 101 2.93 -3.26 -11.92
CA ALA A 101 1.86 -4.23 -11.68
C ALA A 101 2.02 -5.55 -12.47
N GLN A 102 2.85 -5.59 -13.51
CA GLN A 102 3.19 -6.79 -14.28
C GLN A 102 4.54 -7.41 -13.89
N SER A 103 5.27 -6.82 -12.94
CA SER A 103 6.58 -7.31 -12.51
C SER A 103 6.51 -8.70 -11.89
N SER A 104 7.67 -9.37 -11.81
CA SER A 104 7.80 -10.67 -11.15
C SER A 104 7.52 -10.59 -9.65
N SER A 105 7.88 -9.48 -8.99
CA SER A 105 7.55 -9.23 -7.57
C SER A 105 6.05 -9.29 -7.31
N ILE A 106 5.24 -8.80 -8.24
CA ILE A 106 3.77 -8.91 -8.20
C ILE A 106 3.31 -10.31 -8.61
N SER A 107 3.84 -10.84 -9.71
CA SER A 107 3.41 -12.13 -10.27
C SER A 107 3.72 -13.34 -9.37
N ASN A 108 4.60 -13.17 -8.37
CA ASN A 108 4.93 -14.17 -7.36
C ASN A 108 4.11 -14.04 -6.05
N LEU A 109 3.12 -13.14 -6.00
CA LEU A 109 2.15 -13.04 -4.92
C LEU A 109 1.02 -14.05 -5.08
N ASP A 110 0.13 -14.13 -4.09
CA ASP A 110 -1.10 -14.90 -4.21
C ASP A 110 -1.98 -14.38 -5.35
N HIS A 111 -2.71 -15.29 -6.00
CA HIS A 111 -3.53 -14.97 -7.17
C HIS A 111 -4.53 -13.83 -6.94
N SER A 112 -5.07 -13.72 -5.73
CA SER A 112 -5.96 -12.63 -5.33
C SER A 112 -5.26 -11.27 -5.39
N MET A 113 -4.02 -11.17 -4.92
CA MET A 113 -3.21 -9.95 -4.90
C MET A 113 -2.74 -9.56 -6.30
N ILE A 114 -2.33 -10.55 -7.10
CA ILE A 114 -2.01 -10.35 -8.53
C ILE A 114 -3.19 -9.67 -9.24
N ARG A 115 -4.41 -10.17 -9.02
CA ARG A 115 -5.61 -9.61 -9.65
C ARG A 115 -5.93 -8.18 -9.20
N LEU A 116 -5.64 -7.82 -7.95
CA LEU A 116 -5.81 -6.44 -7.47
C LEU A 116 -4.74 -5.53 -8.08
N ALA A 117 -3.48 -5.94 -8.03
CA ALA A 117 -2.37 -5.16 -8.59
C ALA A 117 -2.57 -4.86 -10.08
N ARG A 118 -3.05 -5.83 -10.87
CA ARG A 118 -3.32 -5.66 -12.31
C ARG A 118 -4.47 -4.68 -12.63
N LYS A 119 -5.24 -4.27 -11.63
CA LYS A 119 -6.28 -3.24 -11.78
C LYS A 119 -5.78 -1.84 -11.41
N LEU A 120 -4.54 -1.74 -10.92
CA LEU A 120 -3.95 -0.45 -10.60
C LEU A 120 -3.53 0.29 -11.90
N PRO A 121 -3.60 1.63 -11.90
CA PRO A 121 -4.19 2.44 -10.85
C PRO A 121 -5.72 2.38 -10.81
N THR A 122 -6.27 2.47 -9.61
CA THR A 122 -7.69 2.76 -9.39
C THR A 122 -7.85 4.23 -9.01
N GLY A 123 -8.98 4.84 -9.37
CA GLY A 123 -9.22 6.26 -9.05
C GLY A 123 -8.42 7.23 -9.92
N ASP A 124 -8.43 8.51 -9.54
CA ASP A 124 -7.70 9.57 -10.24
C ASP A 124 -6.32 9.79 -9.58
N VAL A 125 -5.27 9.29 -10.23
CA VAL A 125 -3.88 9.41 -9.74
C VAL A 125 -3.35 10.85 -9.89
N SER A 126 -3.92 11.63 -10.82
CA SER A 126 -3.47 13.00 -11.11
C SER A 126 -3.65 13.94 -9.91
N ALA A 127 -4.60 13.62 -9.02
CA ALA A 127 -4.88 14.40 -7.81
C ALA A 127 -3.77 14.28 -6.75
N LEU A 128 -2.93 13.25 -6.78
CA LEU A 128 -1.83 13.03 -5.83
C LEU A 128 -0.65 13.97 -6.08
N LYS A 129 -0.37 14.28 -7.35
CA LYS A 129 0.72 15.16 -7.78
C LYS A 129 0.67 16.57 -7.16
N GLY A 130 -0.53 17.03 -6.79
CA GLY A 130 -0.74 18.35 -6.19
C GLY A 130 -0.47 18.44 -4.69
N ASN A 131 -0.34 17.31 -3.98
CA ASN A 131 -0.16 17.31 -2.52
C ASN A 131 1.31 17.37 -2.11
N THR A 132 2.22 16.77 -2.88
CA THR A 132 3.67 16.81 -2.61
C THR A 132 4.23 18.23 -2.76
N ALA A 133 3.76 18.98 -3.76
CA ALA A 133 4.14 20.38 -3.96
C ALA A 133 3.65 21.35 -2.87
N ARG A 134 2.76 20.91 -1.96
CA ARG A 134 2.25 21.74 -0.86
C ARG A 134 2.90 21.45 0.49
N GLN A 135 3.74 20.41 0.58
CA GLN A 135 4.45 20.08 1.83
C GLN A 135 5.84 20.72 1.92
N GLU A 136 6.36 21.31 0.84
CA GLU A 136 7.65 22.02 0.85
C GLU A 136 7.55 23.50 1.33
N ASP A 137 6.34 24.02 1.58
CA ASP A 137 6.09 25.41 2.00
C ASP A 137 5.64 25.55 3.47
N GLN A 138 5.98 24.61 4.37
CA GLN A 138 5.95 24.93 5.80
C GLN A 138 7.29 25.54 6.21
N PRO A 139 7.36 26.85 6.53
CA PRO A 139 8.55 27.39 7.17
C PRO A 139 8.75 26.64 8.48
N LEU A 140 9.95 26.10 8.67
CA LEU A 140 10.38 25.49 9.93
C LEU A 140 10.18 26.54 11.04
N ASP A 141 9.27 26.26 11.98
CA ASP A 141 9.02 27.12 13.13
C ASP A 141 10.20 26.99 14.10
N GLU A 142 11.06 28.01 14.13
CA GLU A 142 12.27 28.06 14.95
C GLU A 142 12.00 28.10 16.47
N ASN A 143 10.73 28.13 16.91
CA ASN A 143 10.38 28.23 18.34
C ASN A 143 10.22 26.89 19.08
N ASP A 144 10.38 25.73 18.43
CA ASP A 144 10.15 24.41 19.06
C ASP A 144 11.37 23.86 19.83
N LEU A 145 12.35 24.72 20.16
CA LEU A 145 13.64 24.34 20.78
C LEU A 145 13.95 25.04 22.11
N THR A 146 12.93 25.43 22.89
CA THR A 146 13.16 26.03 24.23
C THR A 146 12.37 25.33 25.34
#